data_AF-A0A4Q6EWX0-F1
#
_entry.id   AF-A0A4Q6EWX0-F1
#
_cell.length_a   1.000
_cell.length_b   1.000
_cell.length_c   1.000
_cell.angle_alpha   90.00
_cell.angle_beta   90.00
_cell.angle_gamma   90.00
#
_symmetry.space_group_name_H-M   'P 1'
#
loop_
_entity.id
_entity.type
_entity.pdbx_description
1 polymer ?
#
loop_
_entity_poly.entity_id
_entity_poly.type
_entity_poly.pdbx_seq_one_letter_code
_entity_poly.pdbx_strand_id
1 'polypeptide(L)'
;MAESESTRPRGRSAGLREEPRLSPFSSTYEEARENFLHAAENSGFRQLRFRVPHEDSAELFVDFALLRRDPRKVLISISGVHGIEGYAGSAVQASLLGEDPSAEGPTLLFVHGVNPYGMKFYRR
;
A
#
# COMPACT_ATOMS: atom_id res chain seq x y z
N MET A 1 -40.64 46.03 20.05
CA MET A 1 -39.51 45.73 19.15
C MET A 1 -38.44 45.09 20.00
N ALA A 2 -38.26 43.78 19.84
CA ALA A 2 -37.39 42.95 20.65
C ALA A 2 -36.14 42.61 19.83
N GLU A 3 -34.96 42.92 20.35
CA GLU A 3 -33.69 42.40 19.85
C GLU A 3 -33.54 40.98 20.39
N SER A 4 -33.40 40.01 19.50
CA SER A 4 -33.16 38.61 19.85
C SER A 4 -31.77 38.21 19.37
N GLU A 5 -30.87 37.98 20.32
CA GLU A 5 -29.57 37.36 20.08
C GLU A 5 -29.78 35.89 19.70
N SER A 6 -29.66 35.61 18.40
CA SER A 6 -29.66 34.26 17.85
C SER A 6 -28.24 33.67 17.96
N THR A 7 -28.00 32.99 19.08
CA THR A 7 -26.81 32.14 19.29
C THR A 7 -26.81 31.00 18.27
N ARG A 8 -25.86 31.02 17.32
CA ARG A 8 -25.63 29.89 16.39
C ARG A 8 -25.09 28.67 17.16
N PRO A 9 -25.58 27.44 16.90
CA PRO A 9 -24.99 26.26 17.52
C PRO A 9 -23.64 25.95 16.86
N ARG A 10 -22.62 25.69 17.70
CA ARG A 10 -21.30 25.22 17.27
C ARG A 10 -21.44 23.84 16.64
N GLY A 11 -20.95 23.69 15.42
CA GLY A 11 -20.89 22.41 14.72
C GLY A 11 -20.14 21.38 15.56
N ARG A 12 -20.78 20.23 15.76
CA ARG A 12 -20.17 19.03 16.33
C ARG A 12 -18.99 18.63 15.44
N SER A 13 -17.79 18.59 16.01
CA SER A 13 -16.68 17.83 15.46
C SER A 13 -17.11 16.36 15.46
N ALA A 14 -17.53 15.86 14.30
CA ALA A 14 -17.70 14.44 14.09
C ALA A 14 -16.32 13.81 14.26
N GLY A 15 -16.11 13.15 15.41
CA GLY A 15 -14.93 12.36 15.66
C GLY A 15 -14.82 11.32 14.55
N LEU A 16 -13.77 11.44 13.74
CA LEU A 16 -13.32 10.37 12.86
C LEU A 16 -13.02 9.20 13.80
N ARG A 17 -13.90 8.20 13.81
CA ARG A 17 -13.58 6.91 14.40
C ARG A 17 -12.48 6.34 13.53
N GLU A 18 -11.25 6.34 14.03
CA GLU A 18 -10.21 5.51 13.44
C GLU A 18 -10.65 4.06 13.65
N GLU A 19 -11.21 3.46 12.62
CA GLU A 19 -11.38 2.01 12.57
C GLU A 19 -10.00 1.39 12.77
N PRO A 20 -9.86 0.35 13.60
CA PRO A 20 -8.57 -0.25 13.87
C PRO A 20 -8.03 -0.84 12.57
N ARG A 21 -7.07 -0.16 11.95
CA ARG A 21 -6.30 -0.72 10.85
C ARG A 21 -5.51 -1.89 11.41
N LEU A 22 -5.81 -3.09 10.91
CA LEU A 22 -5.00 -4.28 11.19
C LEU A 22 -3.51 -3.94 10.94
N SER A 23 -2.63 -4.51 11.76
CA SER A 23 -1.19 -4.32 11.61
C SER A 23 -0.78 -4.60 10.15
N PRO A 24 -0.11 -3.66 9.46
CA PRO A 24 0.34 -3.88 8.08
C PRO A 24 1.54 -4.84 8.00
N PHE A 25 2.11 -5.24 9.16
CA PHE A 25 3.23 -6.17 9.23
C PHE A 25 2.77 -7.61 9.06
N SER A 26 3.50 -8.33 8.21
CA SER A 26 3.29 -9.73 7.89
C SER A 26 4.44 -10.58 8.40
N SER A 27 4.15 -11.84 8.74
CA SER A 27 5.17 -12.79 9.20
C SER A 27 5.66 -13.72 8.09
N THR A 28 4.89 -13.82 7.00
CA THR A 28 5.20 -14.67 5.84
C THR A 28 5.15 -13.88 4.53
N TYR A 29 5.90 -14.35 3.52
CA TYR A 29 5.91 -13.75 2.19
C TYR A 29 4.51 -13.73 1.58
N GLU A 30 3.72 -14.79 1.78
CA GLU A 30 2.35 -14.91 1.29
C GLU A 30 1.46 -13.81 1.87
N GLU A 31 1.46 -13.63 3.19
CA GLU A 31 0.71 -12.57 3.86
C GLU A 31 1.14 -11.18 3.38
N ALA A 32 2.45 -10.97 3.24
CA ALA A 32 3.00 -9.68 2.79
C ALA A 32 2.52 -9.33 1.38
N ARG A 33 2.52 -10.34 0.49
CA ARG A 33 2.06 -10.25 -0.88
C ARG A 33 0.55 -10.03 -0.97
N GLU A 34 -0.23 -10.80 -0.22
CA GLU A 34 -1.69 -10.69 -0.17
C GLU A 34 -2.12 -9.29 0.30
N ASN A 35 -1.51 -8.78 1.38
CA ASN A 35 -1.77 -7.44 1.88
C ASN A 35 -1.49 -6.35 0.83
N PHE A 36 -0.37 -6.46 0.11
CA PHE A 36 -0.03 -5.52 -0.96
C PHE A 36 -1.05 -5.56 -2.10
N LEU A 37 -1.42 -6.76 -2.57
CA LEU A 37 -2.38 -6.94 -3.67
C LEU A 37 -3.77 -6.45 -3.27
N HIS A 38 -4.26 -6.81 -2.09
CA HIS A 38 -5.55 -6.32 -1.60
C HIS A 38 -5.58 -4.80 -1.47
N ALA A 39 -4.53 -4.17 -0.93
CA ALA A 39 -4.45 -2.72 -0.84
C ALA A 39 -4.45 -2.05 -2.23
N ALA A 40 -3.69 -2.61 -3.18
CA ALA A 40 -3.65 -2.11 -4.55
C ALA A 40 -5.01 -2.23 -5.26
N GLU A 41 -5.70 -3.36 -5.11
CA GLU A 41 -7.02 -3.61 -5.72
C GLU A 41 -8.07 -2.64 -5.17
N ASN A 42 -8.15 -2.51 -3.85
CA ASN A 42 -9.12 -1.66 -3.18
C ASN A 42 -8.96 -0.17 -3.52
N SER A 43 -7.75 0.24 -3.90
CA SER A 43 -7.43 1.62 -4.27
C SER A 43 -7.36 1.85 -5.80
N GLY A 44 -7.79 0.87 -6.61
CA GLY A 44 -7.91 1.03 -8.06
C GLY A 44 -6.58 1.05 -8.82
N PHE A 45 -5.49 0.53 -8.21
CA PHE A 45 -4.22 0.39 -8.92
C PHE A 45 -4.29 -0.78 -9.90
N ARG A 46 -3.74 -0.58 -11.10
CA ARG A 46 -3.54 -1.67 -12.05
C ARG A 46 -2.41 -2.57 -11.55
N GLN A 47 -2.72 -3.83 -11.31
CA GLN A 47 -1.74 -4.82 -10.89
C GLN A 47 -1.04 -5.48 -12.08
N LEU A 48 0.26 -5.71 -11.92
CA LEU A 48 1.08 -6.56 -12.79
C LEU A 48 1.91 -7.48 -11.91
N ARG A 49 2.37 -8.60 -12.47
CA ARG A 49 3.22 -9.56 -11.75
C ARG A 49 4.26 -10.13 -12.66
N PHE A 50 5.46 -10.35 -12.12
CA PHE A 50 6.54 -11.06 -12.77
C PHE A 50 6.87 -12.29 -11.94
N ARG A 51 6.71 -13.48 -12.53
CA ARG A 51 7.05 -14.74 -11.86
C ARG A 51 8.57 -14.89 -11.81
N VAL A 52 9.10 -15.19 -10.64
CA VAL A 52 10.51 -15.52 -10.42
C VAL A 52 10.60 -17.04 -10.29
N PRO A 53 11.12 -17.77 -11.30
CA PRO A 53 11.25 -19.21 -11.21
C PRO A 53 12.23 -19.62 -10.11
N HIS A 54 11.85 -20.61 -9.30
CA HIS A 54 12.73 -21.25 -8.34
C HIS A 54 12.38 -22.73 -8.21
N GLU A 55 13.38 -23.60 -8.09
CA GLU A 55 13.16 -25.06 -8.06
C GLU A 55 12.29 -25.48 -6.86
N ASP A 56 12.56 -24.89 -5.69
CA ASP A 56 11.82 -25.19 -4.45
C ASP A 56 10.52 -24.38 -4.26
N SER A 57 10.14 -23.51 -5.21
CA SER A 57 8.90 -22.73 -5.09
C SER A 57 8.36 -22.26 -6.43
N ALA A 58 7.13 -22.71 -6.75
CA ALA A 58 6.43 -22.33 -7.98
C ALA A 58 5.77 -20.93 -7.92
N GLU A 59 5.73 -20.31 -6.73
CA GLU A 59 4.85 -19.17 -6.44
C GLU A 59 5.60 -17.92 -5.96
N LEU A 60 6.83 -17.72 -6.44
CA LEU A 60 7.55 -16.47 -6.20
C LEU A 60 7.25 -15.44 -7.29
N PHE A 61 6.90 -14.24 -6.86
CA PHE A 61 6.55 -13.12 -7.72
C PHE A 61 7.16 -11.82 -7.21
N VAL A 62 7.54 -10.97 -8.17
CA VAL A 62 7.63 -9.52 -7.98
C VAL A 62 6.31 -8.94 -8.44
N ASP A 63 5.58 -8.28 -7.55
CA ASP A 63 4.28 -7.68 -7.85
C ASP A 63 4.40 -6.17 -8.02
N PHE A 64 3.56 -5.62 -8.88
CA PHE A 64 3.56 -4.20 -9.22
C PHE A 64 2.16 -3.63 -9.07
N ALA A 65 2.05 -2.44 -8.50
CA ALA A 65 0.81 -1.66 -8.47
C ALA A 65 1.05 -0.32 -9.17
N LEU A 66 0.32 -0.08 -10.27
CA LEU A 66 0.47 1.11 -11.11
C LEU A 66 -0.79 1.97 -11.08
N LEU A 67 -0.64 3.24 -10.74
CA LEU A 67 -1.66 4.27 -10.92
C LEU A 67 -1.16 5.32 -11.90
N ARG A 68 -1.72 5.33 -13.11
CA ARG A 68 -1.35 6.31 -14.16
C ARG A 68 -1.96 7.67 -13.85
N ARG A 69 -1.13 8.72 -13.88
CA ARG A 69 -1.52 10.12 -13.76
C ARG A 69 -0.69 10.96 -14.75
N ASP A 70 0.01 12.01 -14.29
CA ASP A 70 0.95 12.75 -15.14
C ASP A 70 2.06 11.79 -15.63
N PRO A 71 2.19 11.53 -16.94
CA PRO A 71 3.22 10.63 -17.46
C PRO A 71 4.62 11.26 -17.47
N ARG A 72 4.74 12.57 -17.23
CA ARG A 72 6.03 13.28 -17.20
C ARG A 72 6.74 13.18 -15.85
N LYS A 73 6.04 12.70 -14.81
CA LYS A 73 6.57 12.55 -13.46
C LYS A 73 6.18 11.18 -12.94
N VAL A 74 7.15 10.41 -12.48
CA VAL A 74 6.92 9.07 -11.92
C VAL A 74 7.55 8.99 -10.54
N LEU A 75 6.78 8.56 -9.56
CA LEU A 75 7.28 8.14 -8.25
C LEU A 75 7.32 6.61 -8.23
N ILE A 76 8.49 6.05 -7.93
CA ILE A 76 8.67 4.61 -7.81
C ILE A 76 9.02 4.29 -6.36
N SER A 77 8.23 3.41 -5.74
CA SER A 77 8.50 2.84 -4.42
C SER A 77 8.87 1.37 -4.58
N ILE A 78 10.00 0.95 -4.00
CA ILE A 78 10.53 -0.42 -4.14
C ILE A 78 10.79 -1.00 -2.75
N SER A 79 10.43 -2.27 -2.55
CA SER A 79 10.70 -3.00 -1.31
C SER A 79 11.34 -4.37 -1.58
N GLY A 80 11.99 -4.93 -0.54
CA GLY A 80 12.49 -6.31 -0.57
C GLY A 80 13.76 -6.53 -1.37
N VAL A 81 14.67 -5.54 -1.45
CA VAL A 81 15.98 -5.71 -2.11
C VAL A 81 16.85 -6.73 -1.37
N HIS A 82 16.96 -6.62 -0.05
CA HIS A 82 17.69 -7.56 0.81
C HIS A 82 16.78 -8.65 1.40
N GLY A 83 15.81 -9.14 0.63
CA GLY A 83 14.96 -10.26 1.03
C GLY A 83 14.17 -9.99 2.32
N ILE A 84 14.61 -10.53 3.45
CA ILE A 84 13.94 -10.45 4.76
C ILE A 84 13.58 -9.02 5.21
N GLU A 85 14.35 -8.00 4.84
CA GLU A 85 14.02 -6.59 5.13
C GLU A 85 12.76 -6.11 4.38
N GLY A 86 12.32 -6.88 3.38
CA GLY A 86 11.14 -6.62 2.57
C GLY A 86 9.84 -6.59 3.37
N TYR A 87 9.76 -7.24 4.54
CA TYR A 87 8.54 -7.21 5.37
C TYR A 87 8.19 -5.79 5.86
N ALA A 88 9.19 -5.05 6.33
CA ALA A 88 8.99 -3.66 6.77
C ALA A 88 8.59 -2.76 5.58
N GLY A 89 9.29 -2.90 4.45
CA GLY A 89 8.95 -2.16 3.23
C GLY A 89 7.57 -2.51 2.69
N SER A 90 7.18 -3.78 2.72
CA SER A 90 5.86 -4.27 2.32
C SER A 90 4.76 -3.66 3.17
N ALA A 91 4.94 -3.59 4.49
CA ALA A 91 3.98 -2.98 5.40
C ALA A 91 3.75 -1.49 5.07
N VAL A 92 4.84 -0.76 4.82
CA VAL A 92 4.76 0.66 4.41
C VAL A 92 4.03 0.79 3.07
N GLN A 93 4.37 -0.04 2.08
CA GLN A 93 3.73 0.01 0.77
C GLN A 93 2.24 -0.31 0.84
N ALA A 94 1.83 -1.35 1.58
CA ALA A 94 0.42 -1.71 1.75
C ALA A 94 -0.37 -0.59 2.44
N SER A 95 0.22 0.08 3.45
CA SER A 95 -0.41 1.22 4.10
C SER A 95 -0.58 2.42 3.14
N LEU A 96 0.45 2.75 2.36
CA LEU A 96 0.40 3.86 1.39
C LEU A 96 -0.57 3.59 0.25
N LEU A 97 -0.68 2.34 -0.21
CA LEU A 97 -1.67 1.95 -1.21
C LEU A 97 -3.10 2.14 -0.70
N GLY A 98 -3.36 1.93 0.59
CA GLY A 98 -4.67 2.14 1.21
C GLY A 98 -5.06 3.60 1.45
N GLU A 99 -4.20 4.57 1.14
CA GLU A 99 -4.55 5.99 1.22
C GLU A 99 -5.34 6.45 -0.02
N ASP A 100 -6.18 7.47 0.15
CA ASP A 100 -7.04 7.98 -0.92
C ASP A 100 -6.19 8.54 -2.09
N PRO A 101 -6.29 7.93 -3.30
CA PRO A 101 -5.56 8.40 -4.46
C PRO A 101 -6.25 9.59 -5.17
N SER A 102 -7.22 10.28 -4.57
CA SER A 102 -7.91 11.42 -5.18
C SER A 102 -7.01 12.64 -5.39
N ALA A 103 -5.93 12.77 -4.62
CA ALA A 103 -4.98 13.87 -4.78
C ALA A 103 -4.25 13.82 -6.13
N GLU A 104 -4.18 14.95 -6.83
CA GLU A 104 -3.37 15.08 -8.04
C GLU A 104 -1.88 14.78 -7.76
N GLY A 105 -1.16 14.23 -8.74
CA GLY A 105 0.25 13.90 -8.55
C GLY A 105 0.91 13.14 -9.70
N PRO A 106 2.15 12.68 -9.50
CA PRO A 106 2.86 11.87 -10.49
C PRO A 106 2.17 10.54 -10.73
N THR A 107 2.52 9.87 -11.83
CA THR A 107 2.25 8.44 -11.97
C THR A 107 2.95 7.68 -10.84
N LEU A 108 2.23 6.78 -10.17
CA LEU A 108 2.74 6.02 -9.04
C LEU A 108 3.00 4.58 -9.47
N LEU A 109 4.18 4.06 -9.15
CA LEU A 109 4.54 2.67 -9.34
C LEU A 109 5.10 2.11 -8.04
N PHE A 110 4.41 1.14 -7.47
CA PHE A 110 4.94 0.33 -6.37
C PHE A 110 5.46 -0.98 -6.92
N VAL A 111 6.66 -1.38 -6.48
CA VAL A 111 7.31 -2.65 -6.78
C VAL A 111 7.50 -3.37 -5.44
N HIS A 112 6.80 -4.49 -5.28
CA HIS A 112 6.78 -5.29 -4.08
C HIS A 112 7.67 -6.52 -4.22
N GLY A 113 8.47 -6.77 -3.19
CA GLY A 113 9.23 -8.02 -3.04
C GLY A 113 10.20 -8.30 -4.17
N VAL A 114 11.12 -7.35 -4.46
CA VAL A 114 12.11 -7.51 -5.56
C VAL A 114 12.94 -8.80 -5.44
N ASN A 115 13.27 -9.20 -4.21
CA ASN A 115 13.87 -10.50 -3.90
C ASN A 115 12.84 -11.36 -3.14
N PRO A 116 11.87 -11.98 -3.85
CA PRO A 116 10.81 -12.75 -3.19
C PRO A 116 11.34 -14.04 -2.57
N TYR A 117 12.44 -14.59 -3.11
CA TYR A 117 13.16 -15.71 -2.50
C TYR A 117 13.67 -15.34 -1.10
N GLY A 118 14.36 -14.21 -0.97
CA GLY A 118 14.90 -13.77 0.32
C GLY A 118 13.81 -13.46 1.35
N MET A 119 12.65 -12.95 0.91
CA MET A 119 11.49 -12.81 1.80
C MET A 119 10.95 -14.18 2.24
N LYS A 120 10.67 -15.08 1.29
CA LYS A 120 10.06 -16.39 1.55
C LYS A 120 10.92 -17.29 2.44
N PHE A 121 12.24 -17.26 2.23
CA PHE A 121 13.18 -18.15 2.91
C PHE A 121 14.06 -17.42 3.94
N TYR A 122 13.69 -16.20 4.35
CA TYR A 122 14.36 -15.40 5.38
C TYR A 122 15.87 -15.22 5.12
N ARG A 123 16.23 -14.85 3.90
CA ARG A 123 17.61 -14.56 3.44
C ARG A 123 17.79 -13.07 3.10
N ARG A 124 19.04 -12.61 3.11
CA ARG A 124 19.45 -11.27 2.65
C ARG A 124 20.05 -11.35 1.27
#